data_AF-A0A9P6UI07-F1
#
_entry.id   AF-A0A9P6UI07-F1
#
_cell.length_a   1.000
_cell.length_b   1.000
_cell.length_c   1.000
_cell.angle_alpha   90.00
_cell.angle_beta   90.00
_cell.angle_gamma   90.00
#
_symmetry.space_group_name_H-M   'P 1'
#
loop_
_entity.id
_entity.type
_entity.pdbx_description
1 polymer ?
#
loop_
_entity_poly.entity_id
_entity_poly.type
_entity_poly.pdbx_seq_one_letter_code
_entity_poly.pdbx_strand_id
1 'polypeptide(L)'
;MAKTKAPVSGLTTRHIVYLIFMHTIGAMILDAGINFGLATAMYKNNKNPVYIWPLPNTLAGDIAVTIIIQQTLTWILDRLAVRGDLKKGLVAPLRMPSDAPKLVRWFVGLEDVKAAGRPGIAFHVKRVVAIVVASFLLYWPITIGILYGLKNDHVGAVASDGAGAQAAGDFNLWPFPQIFKGVYSAALGLTTPFISYVTLIYEGEKAASTGVSAAATTAAPTTAGDEESKVAN
;
A
#
# COMPACT_ATOMS: atom_id res chain seq x y z
N MET A 1 9.76 -27.73 -3.87
CA MET A 1 9.48 -26.41 -3.25
C MET A 1 10.68 -25.52 -3.49
N ALA A 2 10.51 -24.32 -4.04
CA ALA A 2 11.62 -23.36 -4.16
C ALA A 2 12.07 -22.92 -2.76
N LYS A 3 13.38 -22.89 -2.52
CA LYS A 3 13.96 -22.46 -1.24
C LYS A 3 13.88 -20.94 -1.15
N THR A 4 13.30 -20.41 -0.08
CA THR A 4 13.26 -18.96 0.20
C THR A 4 14.68 -18.39 0.16
N LYS A 5 14.87 -17.28 -0.54
CA LYS A 5 16.18 -16.62 -0.64
C LYS A 5 16.57 -15.99 0.70
N ALA A 6 17.88 -15.95 0.99
CA ALA A 6 18.40 -15.28 2.17
C ALA A 6 18.16 -13.75 2.09
N PRO A 7 17.95 -13.06 3.23
CA PRO A 7 17.83 -11.60 3.25
C PRO A 7 19.10 -10.91 2.75
N VAL A 8 18.94 -9.81 2.02
CA VAL A 8 20.05 -9.01 1.49
C VAL A 8 20.02 -7.57 2.01
N SER A 9 21.18 -6.93 2.14
CA SER A 9 21.34 -5.59 2.75
C SER A 9 21.07 -4.42 1.81
N GLY A 10 20.85 -4.66 0.52
CA GLY A 10 20.69 -3.61 -0.48
C GLY A 10 19.70 -3.96 -1.58
N LEU A 11 19.17 -2.92 -2.23
CA LEU A 11 18.36 -3.05 -3.43
C LEU A 11 19.20 -3.68 -4.54
N THR A 12 18.67 -4.73 -5.16
CA THR A 12 19.28 -5.36 -6.33
C THR A 12 18.48 -4.98 -7.57
N THR A 13 19.06 -5.16 -8.77
CA THR A 13 18.35 -4.93 -10.04
C THR A 13 17.03 -5.69 -10.09
N ARG A 14 16.99 -6.91 -9.53
CA ARG A 14 15.77 -7.72 -9.43
C ARG A 14 14.70 -7.06 -8.57
N HIS A 15 15.07 -6.41 -7.46
CA HIS A 15 14.12 -5.66 -6.63
C HIS A 15 13.58 -4.44 -7.38
N ILE A 16 14.44 -3.71 -8.08
CA ILE A 16 14.05 -2.52 -8.84
C ILE A 16 13.05 -2.90 -9.94
N VAL A 17 13.37 -3.92 -10.74
CA VAL A 17 12.48 -4.43 -11.79
C VAL A 17 11.16 -4.93 -11.19
N TYR A 18 11.22 -5.66 -10.07
CA TYR A 18 10.04 -6.15 -9.37
C TYR A 18 9.14 -5.01 -8.89
N LEU A 19 9.70 -3.98 -8.25
CA LEU A 19 8.93 -2.87 -7.71
C LEU A 19 8.35 -1.98 -8.81
N ILE A 20 9.10 -1.72 -9.88
CA ILE A 20 8.65 -0.87 -11.00
C ILE A 20 7.58 -1.59 -11.82
N PHE A 21 7.85 -2.80 -12.32
CA PHE A 21 6.95 -3.42 -13.29
C PHE A 21 5.75 -4.10 -12.62
N MET A 22 5.96 -4.87 -11.55
CA MET A 22 4.87 -5.59 -10.90
C MET A 22 4.07 -4.68 -9.96
N HIS A 23 4.78 -3.91 -9.13
CA HIS A 23 4.15 -3.13 -8.06
C HIS A 23 3.93 -1.66 -8.39
N THR A 24 4.39 -1.14 -9.53
CA THR A 24 4.02 0.20 -9.97
C THR A 24 3.12 0.09 -11.19
N ILE A 25 3.66 -0.32 -12.33
CA ILE A 25 2.91 -0.35 -13.60
C ILE A 25 1.72 -1.32 -13.52
N GLY A 26 1.95 -2.55 -13.04
CA GLY A 26 0.89 -3.55 -12.89
C GLY A 26 -0.24 -3.08 -11.97
N ALA A 27 0.11 -2.50 -10.82
CA ALA A 27 -0.86 -1.96 -9.87
C ALA A 27 -1.64 -0.77 -10.45
N MET A 28 -0.96 0.19 -11.09
CA MET A 28 -1.60 1.33 -11.74
C MET A 28 -2.64 0.90 -12.78
N ILE A 29 -2.32 -0.09 -13.61
CA ILE A 29 -3.23 -0.61 -14.65
C ILE A 29 -4.45 -1.27 -14.01
N LEU A 30 -4.24 -2.11 -12.99
CA LEU A 30 -5.33 -2.79 -12.29
C LEU A 30 -6.24 -1.78 -11.58
N ASP A 31 -5.67 -0.83 -10.84
CA ASP A 31 -6.40 0.19 -10.11
C ASP A 31 -7.19 1.11 -11.06
N ALA A 32 -6.60 1.47 -12.21
CA ALA A 32 -7.26 2.22 -13.27
C ALA A 32 -8.47 1.47 -13.82
N GLY A 33 -8.26 0.20 -14.21
CA GLY A 33 -9.30 -0.63 -14.82
C GLY A 33 -10.49 -0.87 -13.89
N ILE A 34 -10.23 -1.21 -12.63
CA ILE A 34 -11.29 -1.46 -11.64
C ILE A 34 -12.11 -0.20 -11.40
N ASN A 35 -11.46 0.95 -11.16
CA ASN A 35 -12.18 2.18 -10.87
C ASN A 35 -12.88 2.77 -12.10
N PHE A 36 -12.31 2.64 -13.29
CA PHE A 36 -12.98 2.96 -14.55
C PHE A 36 -14.27 2.13 -14.70
N GLY A 37 -14.19 0.82 -14.42
CA GLY A 37 -15.34 -0.08 -14.44
C GLY A 37 -16.42 0.32 -13.43
N LEU A 38 -16.02 0.65 -12.20
CA LEU A 38 -16.95 1.13 -11.16
C LEU A 38 -17.60 2.46 -11.55
N ALA A 39 -16.84 3.44 -12.05
CA ALA A 39 -17.38 4.70 -12.56
C ALA A 39 -18.32 4.48 -13.76
N THR A 40 -18.04 3.49 -14.59
CA THR A 40 -18.92 3.11 -15.71
C THR A 40 -20.25 2.61 -15.18
N ALA A 41 -20.23 1.69 -14.20
CA ALA A 41 -21.43 1.16 -13.58
C ALA A 41 -22.24 2.24 -12.84
N MET A 42 -21.57 3.20 -12.20
CA MET A 42 -22.21 4.26 -11.41
C MET A 42 -22.81 5.37 -12.26
N TYR A 43 -22.12 5.81 -13.32
CA TYR A 43 -22.45 7.07 -13.99
C TYR A 43 -22.97 6.90 -15.42
N LYS A 44 -22.61 5.84 -16.16
CA LYS A 44 -22.90 5.75 -17.61
C LYS A 44 -24.38 5.88 -17.97
N ASN A 45 -25.24 5.22 -17.21
CA ASN A 45 -26.69 5.14 -17.45
C ASN A 45 -27.49 5.81 -16.33
N ASN A 46 -26.85 6.62 -15.50
CA ASN A 46 -27.50 7.27 -14.37
C ASN A 46 -28.25 8.53 -14.84
N LYS A 47 -29.46 8.73 -14.33
CA LYS A 47 -30.28 9.92 -14.67
C LYS A 47 -29.90 11.15 -13.85
N ASN A 48 -29.21 10.93 -12.72
CA ASN A 48 -28.79 12.02 -11.85
C ASN A 48 -27.46 12.62 -12.34
N PRO A 49 -27.38 13.95 -12.49
CA PRO A 49 -26.16 14.61 -12.92
C PRO A 49 -25.00 14.40 -11.93
N VAL A 50 -23.79 14.30 -12.47
CA VAL A 50 -22.54 14.14 -11.72
C VAL A 50 -21.95 15.51 -11.42
N TYR A 51 -21.76 15.81 -10.15
CA TYR A 51 -21.26 17.10 -9.69
C TYR A 51 -20.00 16.96 -8.84
N ILE A 52 -19.27 18.05 -8.60
CA ILE A 52 -18.13 18.02 -7.66
C ILE A 52 -18.65 17.75 -6.24
N TRP A 53 -19.60 18.54 -5.75
CA TRP A 53 -20.00 18.57 -4.33
C TRP A 53 -21.38 17.98 -4.01
N PRO A 54 -22.48 18.41 -4.66
CA PRO A 54 -23.80 18.00 -4.22
C PRO A 54 -24.05 16.51 -4.45
N LEU A 55 -24.76 15.93 -3.50
CA LEU A 55 -25.37 14.60 -3.61
C LEU A 55 -26.49 14.60 -4.67
N PRO A 56 -26.88 13.44 -5.22
CA PRO A 56 -26.43 12.09 -4.87
C PRO A 56 -25.11 11.65 -5.53
N ASN A 57 -24.70 12.27 -6.64
CA ASN A 57 -23.52 11.86 -7.42
C ASN A 57 -22.37 12.86 -7.25
N THR A 58 -21.75 12.88 -6.08
CA THR A 58 -20.59 13.72 -5.79
C THR A 58 -19.28 13.05 -6.19
N LEU A 59 -18.50 13.71 -7.07
CA LEU A 59 -17.14 13.28 -7.40
C LEU A 59 -16.20 13.43 -6.20
N ALA A 60 -16.31 14.53 -5.44
CA ALA A 60 -15.44 14.80 -4.29
C ALA A 60 -15.59 13.75 -3.18
N GLY A 61 -16.83 13.32 -2.90
CA GLY A 61 -17.10 12.26 -1.94
C GLY A 61 -16.66 10.89 -2.47
N ASP A 62 -16.91 10.60 -3.75
CA ASP A 62 -16.51 9.35 -4.40
C ASP A 62 -14.98 9.14 -4.33
N ILE A 63 -14.19 10.13 -4.75
CA ILE A 63 -12.71 10.03 -4.69
C ILE A 63 -12.17 9.96 -3.26
N ALA A 64 -12.81 10.62 -2.28
CA ALA A 64 -12.44 10.53 -0.88
C ALA A 64 -12.60 9.10 -0.35
N VAL A 65 -13.74 8.48 -0.66
CA VAL A 65 -14.01 7.08 -0.30
C VAL A 65 -13.07 6.13 -1.04
N THR A 66 -12.76 6.40 -2.31
CA THR A 66 -11.78 5.65 -3.09
C THR A 66 -10.41 5.60 -2.39
N ILE A 67 -9.90 6.71 -1.86
CA ILE A 67 -8.63 6.70 -1.11
C ILE A 67 -8.68 5.72 0.07
N ILE A 68 -9.75 5.78 0.88
CA ILE A 68 -9.87 4.95 2.09
C ILE A 68 -9.88 3.47 1.72
N ILE A 69 -10.73 3.08 0.76
CA ILE A 69 -10.89 1.70 0.35
C ILE A 69 -9.62 1.20 -0.35
N GLN A 70 -9.11 1.94 -1.33
CA GLN A 70 -7.97 1.53 -2.13
C GLN A 70 -6.73 1.36 -1.27
N GLN A 71 -6.37 2.34 -0.44
CA GLN A 71 -5.15 2.22 0.40
C GLN A 71 -5.26 1.08 1.42
N THR A 72 -6.46 0.79 1.92
CA THR A 72 -6.71 -0.38 2.79
C THR A 72 -6.48 -1.69 2.03
N LEU A 73 -7.04 -1.81 0.82
CA LEU A 73 -6.88 -3.00 -0.01
C LEU A 73 -5.43 -3.17 -0.47
N THR A 74 -4.77 -2.11 -0.95
CA THR A 74 -3.36 -2.10 -1.33
C THR A 74 -2.49 -2.60 -0.18
N TRP A 75 -2.70 -2.10 1.05
CA TRP A 75 -1.99 -2.60 2.24
C TRP A 75 -2.17 -4.10 2.50
N ILE A 76 -3.34 -4.66 2.20
CA ILE A 76 -3.59 -6.09 2.41
C ILE A 76 -3.01 -6.91 1.26
N LEU A 77 -3.37 -6.57 0.03
CA LEU A 77 -3.09 -7.34 -1.18
C LEU A 77 -1.59 -7.36 -1.50
N ASP A 78 -0.89 -6.23 -1.41
CA ASP A 78 0.56 -6.21 -1.69
C ASP A 78 1.35 -6.99 -0.66
N ARG A 79 0.96 -6.92 0.61
CA ARG A 79 1.60 -7.72 1.65
C ARG A 79 1.45 -9.20 1.38
N LEU A 80 0.27 -9.63 0.94
CA LEU A 80 0.01 -11.02 0.56
C LEU A 80 0.79 -11.42 -0.70
N ALA A 81 0.82 -10.56 -1.71
CA ALA A 81 1.54 -10.78 -2.96
C ALA A 81 3.05 -10.93 -2.72
N VAL A 82 3.68 -9.96 -2.03
CA VAL A 82 5.11 -10.01 -1.69
C VAL A 82 5.45 -11.25 -0.87
N ARG A 83 4.63 -11.62 0.12
CA ARG A 83 4.83 -12.86 0.89
C ARG A 83 4.76 -14.11 0.01
N GLY A 84 3.81 -14.14 -0.92
CA GLY A 84 3.70 -15.22 -1.90
C GLY A 84 4.95 -15.32 -2.78
N ASP A 85 5.44 -14.18 -3.26
CA ASP A 85 6.60 -14.10 -4.15
C ASP A 85 7.91 -14.45 -3.44
N LEU A 86 8.05 -14.05 -2.17
CA LEU A 86 9.15 -14.47 -1.31
C LEU A 86 9.18 -15.99 -1.10
N LYS A 87 8.02 -16.60 -0.82
CA LYS A 87 7.89 -18.07 -0.67
C LYS A 87 8.24 -18.82 -1.96
N LYS A 88 7.97 -18.22 -3.12
CA LYS A 88 8.33 -18.76 -4.44
C LYS A 88 9.79 -18.46 -4.82
N GLY A 89 10.52 -17.67 -4.02
CA GLY A 89 11.89 -17.26 -4.31
C GLY A 89 12.01 -16.29 -5.50
N LEU A 90 10.93 -15.64 -5.93
CA LEU A 90 10.93 -14.71 -7.06
C LEU A 90 11.80 -13.48 -6.78
N VAL A 91 11.75 -13.00 -5.53
CA VAL A 91 12.52 -11.89 -5.00
C VAL A 91 13.12 -12.28 -3.65
N ALA A 92 14.20 -11.61 -3.23
CA ALA A 92 14.79 -11.84 -1.90
C ALA A 92 14.16 -10.88 -0.88
N PRO A 93 14.11 -11.24 0.40
CA PRO A 93 13.74 -10.28 1.43
C PRO A 93 14.86 -9.25 1.64
N LEU A 94 14.52 -8.07 2.15
CA LEU A 94 15.46 -6.96 2.37
C LEU A 94 15.75 -6.77 3.86
N ARG A 95 16.94 -6.30 4.19
CA ARG A 95 17.30 -5.84 5.54
C ARG A 95 17.09 -4.34 5.61
N MET A 96 16.74 -3.85 6.80
CA MET A 96 16.65 -2.42 7.07
C MET A 96 18.07 -1.82 7.10
N PRO A 97 18.32 -0.68 6.44
CA PRO A 97 19.55 0.08 6.63
C PRO A 97 19.79 0.44 8.11
N SER A 98 21.04 0.36 8.56
CA SER A 98 21.42 0.60 9.95
C SER A 98 21.26 2.06 10.39
N ASP A 99 21.21 2.97 9.43
CA ASP A 99 21.02 4.42 9.57
C ASP A 99 19.56 4.87 9.36
N ALA A 100 18.63 3.95 9.11
CA ALA A 100 17.23 4.28 8.85
C ALA A 100 16.59 5.09 10.00
N PRO A 101 15.86 6.18 9.69
CA PRO A 101 15.28 7.05 10.71
C PRO A 101 14.18 6.35 11.50
N LYS A 102 13.95 6.81 12.73
CA LYS A 102 12.97 6.22 13.66
C LYS A 102 11.58 6.08 13.05
N LEU A 103 11.13 7.08 12.28
CA LEU A 103 9.81 7.06 11.63
C LEU A 103 9.69 5.91 10.60
N VAL A 104 10.72 5.68 9.78
CA VAL A 104 10.73 4.58 8.81
C VAL A 104 10.73 3.23 9.53
N ARG A 105 11.53 3.09 10.58
CA ARG A 105 11.58 1.87 11.40
C ARG A 105 10.25 1.56 12.08
N TRP A 106 9.60 2.59 12.62
CA TRP A 106 8.25 2.50 13.18
C TRP A 106 7.26 2.07 12.11
N PHE A 107 7.26 2.74 10.95
CA PHE A 107 6.30 2.47 9.88
C PHE A 107 6.40 1.02 9.40
N VAL A 108 7.64 0.55 9.18
CA VAL A 108 7.90 -0.84 8.77
C VAL A 108 7.45 -1.85 9.82
N GLY A 109 7.50 -1.51 11.11
CA GLY A 109 7.08 -2.42 12.18
C GLY A 109 8.21 -3.16 12.87
N LEU A 110 9.40 -2.56 12.94
CA LEU A 110 10.55 -3.25 13.54
C LEU A 110 10.39 -3.48 15.05
N GLU A 111 9.56 -2.67 15.71
CA GLU A 111 9.18 -2.86 17.12
C GLU A 111 8.45 -4.20 17.31
N ASP A 112 7.53 -4.54 16.40
CA ASP A 112 6.77 -5.78 16.43
C ASP A 112 7.65 -7.00 16.07
N VAL A 113 8.61 -6.83 15.17
CA VAL A 113 9.60 -7.88 14.84
C VAL A 113 10.45 -8.23 16.07
N LYS A 114 10.84 -7.24 16.87
CA LYS A 114 11.63 -7.45 18.10
C LYS A 114 10.82 -8.11 19.20
N ALA A 115 9.52 -7.83 19.27
CA ALA A 115 8.61 -8.46 20.23
C ALA A 115 8.31 -9.95 19.91
N ALA A 116 8.91 -10.53 18.85
CA ALA A 116 8.75 -11.91 18.39
C ALA A 116 7.29 -12.36 18.12
N GLY A 117 6.34 -11.43 18.12
CA GLY A 117 4.92 -11.69 17.95
C GLY A 117 4.47 -11.65 16.49
N ARG A 118 3.35 -12.33 16.20
CA ARG A 118 2.59 -12.04 14.97
C ARG A 118 2.00 -10.63 15.10
N PRO A 119 2.10 -9.77 14.06
CA PRO A 119 1.55 -8.44 14.14
C PRO A 119 0.04 -8.52 14.34
N GLY A 120 -0.47 -7.89 15.40
CA GLY A 120 -1.91 -7.83 15.68
C GLY A 120 -2.65 -6.87 14.75
N ILE A 121 -3.98 -6.82 14.82
CA ILE A 121 -4.81 -5.91 14.00
C ILE A 121 -4.38 -4.44 14.18
N ALA A 122 -4.04 -4.04 15.41
CA ALA A 122 -3.58 -2.69 15.72
C ALA A 122 -2.30 -2.30 14.95
N PHE A 123 -1.42 -3.27 14.62
CA PHE A 123 -0.27 -3.03 13.77
C PHE A 123 -0.72 -2.52 12.39
N HIS A 124 -1.63 -3.26 11.76
CA HIS A 124 -2.12 -2.97 10.41
C HIS A 124 -2.92 -1.66 10.38
N VAL A 125 -3.84 -1.46 11.31
CA VAL A 125 -4.72 -0.28 11.35
C VAL A 125 -3.89 1.01 11.43
N LYS A 126 -2.86 1.08 12.29
CA LYS A 126 -2.03 2.28 12.41
C LYS A 126 -1.36 2.69 11.10
N ARG A 127 -0.85 1.72 10.32
CA ARG A 127 -0.16 2.01 9.04
C ARG A 127 -1.15 2.32 7.93
N VAL A 128 -2.28 1.61 7.88
CA VAL A 128 -3.37 1.93 6.94
C VAL A 128 -3.86 3.35 7.17
N VAL A 129 -4.15 3.73 8.42
CA VAL A 129 -4.56 5.10 8.75
C VAL A 129 -3.50 6.12 8.34
N ALA A 130 -2.22 5.86 8.62
CA ALA A 130 -1.13 6.75 8.22
C ALA A 130 -1.07 6.94 6.68
N ILE A 131 -1.19 5.86 5.90
CA ILE A 131 -1.19 5.92 4.43
C ILE A 131 -2.45 6.63 3.92
N VAL A 132 -3.63 6.30 4.45
CA VAL A 132 -4.90 6.93 4.06
C VAL A 132 -4.84 8.43 4.30
N VAL A 133 -4.38 8.87 5.48
CA VAL A 133 -4.26 10.30 5.80
C VAL A 133 -3.24 10.98 4.89
N ALA A 134 -2.06 10.39 4.70
CA ALA A 134 -1.03 10.94 3.81
C ALA A 134 -1.54 11.07 2.36
N SER A 135 -2.17 10.01 1.82
CA SER A 135 -2.75 10.03 0.48
C SER A 135 -3.92 11.01 0.38
N PHE A 136 -4.77 11.12 1.41
CA PHE A 136 -5.87 12.07 1.40
C PHE A 136 -5.37 13.51 1.35
N LEU A 137 -4.42 13.87 2.23
CA LEU A 137 -3.83 15.22 2.26
C LEU A 137 -3.07 15.57 0.98
N LEU A 138 -2.50 14.58 0.29
CA LEU A 138 -1.78 14.80 -0.96
C LEU A 138 -2.74 14.85 -2.16
N TYR A 139 -3.46 13.77 -2.42
CA TYR A 139 -4.20 13.60 -3.68
C TYR A 139 -5.52 14.36 -3.69
N TRP A 140 -6.27 14.35 -2.59
CA TRP A 140 -7.61 14.93 -2.57
C TRP A 140 -7.63 16.44 -2.89
N PRO A 141 -6.85 17.33 -2.24
CA PRO A 141 -6.89 18.76 -2.55
C PRO A 141 -6.39 19.07 -3.96
N ILE A 142 -5.37 18.35 -4.45
CA ILE A 142 -4.89 18.48 -5.83
C ILE A 142 -6.02 18.16 -6.81
N THR A 143 -6.74 17.07 -6.58
CA THR A 143 -7.85 16.66 -7.42
C THR A 143 -9.01 17.65 -7.40
N ILE A 144 -9.39 18.17 -6.23
CA ILE A 144 -10.41 19.23 -6.14
C ILE A 144 -9.96 20.49 -6.90
N GLY A 145 -8.68 20.87 -6.79
CA GLY A 145 -8.12 21.99 -7.56
C GLY A 145 -8.24 21.79 -9.07
N ILE A 146 -7.88 20.59 -9.57
CA ILE A 146 -8.02 20.23 -10.99
C ILE A 146 -9.48 20.29 -11.44
N LEU A 147 -10.41 19.70 -10.67
CA LEU A 147 -11.84 19.72 -10.99
C LEU A 147 -12.39 21.15 -11.04
N TYR A 148 -11.95 22.02 -10.12
CA TYR A 148 -12.36 23.42 -10.10
C TYR A 148 -11.80 24.21 -11.30
N GLY A 149 -10.59 23.88 -11.75
CA GLY A 149 -10.01 24.44 -12.99
C GLY A 149 -10.81 24.02 -14.22
N LEU A 150 -11.01 22.72 -14.41
CA LEU A 150 -11.73 22.16 -15.57
C LEU A 150 -13.19 22.63 -15.68
N LYS A 151 -13.82 22.90 -14.54
CA LYS A 151 -15.16 23.49 -14.48
C LYS A 151 -15.23 24.83 -15.22
N ASN A 152 -14.21 25.68 -15.10
CA ASN A 152 -14.22 27.03 -15.68
C ASN A 152 -13.96 27.02 -17.21
N ASP A 153 -13.39 25.94 -17.74
CA ASP A 153 -12.99 25.79 -19.15
C ASP A 153 -13.96 24.92 -19.99
N HIS A 154 -15.27 24.99 -19.67
CA HIS A 154 -16.39 24.38 -20.42
C HIS A 154 -16.68 22.88 -20.22
N VAL A 155 -15.85 22.12 -19.49
CA VAL A 155 -16.14 20.71 -19.15
C VAL A 155 -17.13 20.59 -17.98
N GLY A 156 -17.34 21.68 -17.23
CA GLY A 156 -18.32 21.80 -16.15
C GLY A 156 -19.31 22.95 -16.32
N ALA A 157 -19.48 23.47 -17.54
CA ALA A 157 -20.34 24.62 -17.81
C ALA A 157 -21.81 24.28 -17.52
N VAL A 158 -22.39 25.06 -16.64
CA VAL A 158 -23.70 24.83 -16.04
C VAL A 158 -24.81 25.11 -17.06
N ALA A 159 -25.68 24.13 -17.30
CA ALA A 159 -26.90 24.30 -18.09
C ALA A 159 -28.12 24.74 -17.27
N SER A 160 -27.96 25.08 -15.97
CA SER A 160 -29.09 25.40 -15.07
C SER A 160 -28.93 26.69 -14.26
N ASP A 161 -30.01 27.48 -14.29
CA ASP A 161 -30.14 28.80 -13.68
C ASP A 161 -30.27 28.71 -12.15
N GLY A 162 -29.14 28.76 -11.44
CA GLY A 162 -29.13 28.87 -9.99
C GLY A 162 -27.73 29.05 -9.41
N ALA A 163 -27.58 29.99 -8.47
CA ALA A 163 -26.29 30.34 -7.84
C ALA A 163 -25.57 29.15 -7.17
N GLY A 164 -26.33 28.11 -6.74
CA GLY A 164 -25.77 26.86 -6.21
C GLY A 164 -25.30 25.86 -7.28
N ALA A 165 -25.91 25.86 -8.46
CA ALA A 165 -25.53 24.99 -9.58
C ALA A 165 -24.21 25.44 -10.21
N GLN A 166 -24.00 26.76 -10.31
CA GLN A 166 -22.75 27.37 -10.79
C GLN A 166 -21.53 27.05 -9.93
N ALA A 167 -21.68 26.78 -8.63
CA ALA A 167 -20.56 26.38 -7.77
C ALA A 167 -20.16 24.90 -7.99
N ALA A 168 -21.11 24.05 -8.38
CA ALA A 168 -21.00 22.59 -8.36
C ALA A 168 -20.30 21.95 -9.59
N GLY A 169 -20.46 22.53 -10.78
CA GLY A 169 -19.91 22.03 -12.06
C GLY A 169 -20.51 20.68 -12.51
N ASP A 170 -21.03 20.58 -13.74
CA ASP A 170 -21.64 19.35 -14.27
C ASP A 170 -20.63 18.54 -15.11
N PHE A 171 -20.31 17.31 -14.68
CA PHE A 171 -19.33 16.44 -15.32
C PHE A 171 -19.96 15.23 -16.03
N ASN A 172 -21.19 15.33 -16.52
CA ASN A 172 -21.91 14.24 -17.20
C ASN A 172 -21.35 13.84 -18.57
N LEU A 173 -20.38 14.59 -19.12
CA LEU A 173 -19.81 14.30 -20.43
C LEU A 173 -19.17 12.92 -20.42
N TRP A 174 -19.81 11.92 -21.02
CA TRP A 174 -19.21 10.60 -21.16
C TRP A 174 -17.99 10.67 -22.11
N PRO A 175 -16.84 10.04 -21.81
CA PRO A 175 -16.52 9.19 -20.64
C PRO A 175 -15.70 9.90 -19.55
N PHE A 176 -15.91 11.21 -19.32
CA PHE A 176 -15.09 12.01 -18.42
C PHE A 176 -15.02 11.44 -17.00
N PRO A 177 -16.14 11.17 -16.28
CA PRO A 177 -16.06 10.63 -14.92
C PRO A 177 -15.29 9.31 -14.83
N GLN A 178 -15.33 8.49 -15.88
CA GLN A 178 -14.70 7.18 -15.95
C GLN A 178 -13.20 7.30 -16.17
N ILE A 179 -12.79 8.10 -17.15
CA ILE A 179 -11.38 8.40 -17.39
C ILE A 179 -10.80 9.07 -16.16
N PHE A 180 -11.49 10.05 -15.60
CA PHE A 180 -11.08 10.74 -14.38
C PHE A 180 -10.85 9.75 -13.23
N LYS A 181 -11.81 8.88 -12.94
CA LYS A 181 -11.68 7.92 -11.83
C LYS A 181 -10.57 6.90 -12.09
N GLY A 182 -10.41 6.45 -13.34
CA GLY A 182 -9.34 5.53 -13.73
C GLY A 182 -7.95 6.16 -13.62
N VAL A 183 -7.77 7.40 -14.07
CA VAL A 183 -6.48 8.12 -13.94
C VAL A 183 -6.19 8.43 -12.48
N TYR A 184 -7.20 8.84 -11.72
CA TYR A 184 -7.07 9.10 -10.30
C TYR A 184 -6.61 7.87 -9.51
N SER A 185 -7.25 6.73 -9.74
CA SER A 185 -6.86 5.48 -9.07
C SER A 185 -5.52 4.94 -9.55
N ALA A 186 -5.15 5.16 -10.82
CA ALA A 186 -3.80 4.88 -11.32
C ALA A 186 -2.76 5.69 -10.53
N ALA A 187 -2.99 6.97 -10.31
CA ALA A 187 -2.10 7.82 -9.52
C ALA A 187 -2.00 7.32 -8.07
N LEU A 188 -3.12 6.92 -7.45
CA LEU A 188 -3.10 6.29 -6.12
C LEU A 188 -2.28 4.99 -6.09
N GLY A 189 -2.26 4.21 -7.17
CA GLY A 189 -1.45 2.99 -7.32
C GLY A 189 0.06 3.23 -7.24
N LEU A 190 0.53 4.48 -7.26
CA LEU A 190 1.93 4.83 -6.98
C LEU A 190 2.34 4.58 -5.51
N THR A 191 1.39 4.29 -4.60
CA THR A 191 1.69 3.92 -3.21
C THR A 191 2.07 2.44 -3.05
N THR A 192 1.64 1.59 -3.98
CA THR A 192 1.91 0.15 -4.02
C THR A 192 3.41 -0.23 -3.92
N PRO A 193 4.35 0.35 -4.70
CA PRO A 193 5.76 -0.03 -4.59
C PRO A 193 6.35 0.29 -3.21
N PHE A 194 5.85 1.33 -2.53
CA PHE A 194 6.26 1.66 -1.18
C PHE A 194 5.80 0.61 -0.16
N ILE A 195 4.54 0.17 -0.23
CA ILE A 195 4.01 -0.90 0.64
C ILE A 195 4.76 -2.21 0.41
N SER A 196 5.03 -2.53 -0.86
CA SER A 196 5.80 -3.72 -1.23
C SER A 196 7.24 -3.66 -0.72
N TYR A 197 7.89 -2.50 -0.83
CA TYR A 197 9.23 -2.28 -0.25
C TYR A 197 9.25 -2.45 1.27
N VAL A 198 8.29 -1.85 1.97
CA VAL A 198 8.14 -1.99 3.43
C VAL A 198 7.95 -3.46 3.82
N THR A 199 7.21 -4.23 3.03
CA THR A 199 6.97 -5.65 3.27
C THR A 199 8.21 -6.50 3.06
N LEU A 200 9.00 -6.21 2.01
CA LEU A 200 10.27 -6.87 1.77
C LEU A 200 11.21 -6.71 2.97
N ILE A 201 11.27 -5.50 3.56
CA ILE A 201 12.08 -5.23 4.74
C ILE A 201 11.52 -5.95 5.96
N TYR A 202 10.22 -5.85 6.21
CA TYR A 202 9.58 -6.48 7.36
C TYR A 202 9.85 -7.99 7.40
N GLU A 203 9.68 -8.68 6.26
CA GLU A 203 9.91 -10.13 6.19
C GLU A 203 11.40 -10.49 6.28
N GLY A 204 12.32 -9.64 5.81
CA GLY A 204 13.76 -9.88 5.97
C GLY A 204 14.29 -9.64 7.37
N GLU A 205 13.75 -8.65 8.08
CA GLU A 205 14.03 -8.44 9.50
C GLU A 205 13.48 -9.59 10.36
N LYS A 206 12.27 -10.04 10.07
CA LYS A 206 11.67 -11.20 10.73
C LYS A 206 12.45 -12.49 10.48
N ALA A 207 12.91 -12.73 9.24
CA ALA A 207 13.70 -13.92 8.93
C ALA A 207 15.02 -13.94 9.71
N ALA A 208 15.72 -12.79 9.81
CA ALA A 208 16.97 -12.71 10.54
C ALA A 208 16.79 -12.89 12.05
N SER A 209 15.75 -12.31 12.65
CA SER A 209 15.49 -12.45 14.10
C SER A 209 15.21 -13.90 14.48
N THR A 210 14.48 -14.65 13.63
CA THR A 210 14.26 -16.08 13.84
C THR A 210 15.53 -16.92 13.68
N GLY A 211 16.40 -16.56 12.73
CA GLY A 211 17.69 -17.25 12.52
C GLY A 211 18.66 -17.08 13.69
N VAL A 212 18.72 -15.88 14.28
CA VAL A 212 19.52 -15.60 15.49
C VAL A 212 18.98 -16.39 16.69
N SER A 213 17.66 -16.44 16.87
CA SER A 213 17.05 -17.21 17.95
C SER A 213 17.35 -18.71 17.84
N ALA A 214 17.34 -19.28 16.64
CA ALA A 214 17.63 -20.71 16.43
C ALA A 214 19.11 -21.05 16.70
N ALA A 215 20.04 -20.17 16.30
CA ALA A 215 21.48 -20.32 16.54
C ALA A 215 21.83 -20.18 18.04
N ALA A 216 21.16 -19.28 18.76
CA ALA A 216 21.34 -19.12 20.20
C ALA A 216 20.89 -20.36 20.99
N THR A 217 19.81 -21.03 20.56
CA THR A 217 19.33 -22.27 21.18
C THR A 217 20.28 -23.46 20.95
N THR A 218 21.02 -23.46 19.83
CA THR A 218 21.99 -24.54 19.52
C THR A 218 23.36 -24.36 20.18
N ALA A 219 23.65 -23.15 20.69
CA ALA A 219 24.92 -22.82 21.33
C ALA A 219 24.90 -22.95 22.88
N ALA A 220 23.85 -23.56 23.46
CA ALA A 220 23.82 -23.84 24.89
C ALA A 220 24.97 -24.80 25.27
N PRO A 221 25.82 -24.47 26.26
CA PRO A 221 27.02 -25.23 26.55
C PRO A 221 26.67 -26.57 27.22
N THR A 222 27.19 -27.65 26.65
CA THR A 222 27.30 -28.96 27.30
C THR A 222 28.31 -28.86 28.45
N THR A 223 27.91 -28.31 29.59
CA THR A 223 28.62 -28.52 30.86
C THR A 223 27.98 -29.69 31.57
N ALA A 224 28.24 -30.90 31.10
CA ALA A 224 28.17 -32.10 31.90
C ALA A 224 29.61 -32.61 31.97
N GLY A 225 30.36 -32.01 32.88
CA GLY A 225 31.70 -32.47 33.24
C GLY A 225 31.58 -33.82 33.94
N ASP A 226 32.37 -34.74 33.43
CA ASP A 226 32.71 -36.02 34.04
C ASP A 226 33.14 -35.85 35.51
N GLU A 227 32.36 -36.38 36.44
CA GLU A 227 32.90 -36.89 37.71
C GLU A 227 33.00 -38.40 37.59
N GLU A 228 34.07 -38.82 36.90
CA GLU A 228 34.57 -40.18 36.91
C GLU A 228 35.33 -40.43 38.22
N SER A 229 34.74 -41.31 39.05
CA SER A 229 35.40 -42.38 39.80
C SER A 229 36.90 -42.22 40.14
N LYS A 230 37.18 -42.11 41.45
CA LYS A 230 38.39 -42.53 42.19
C LYS A 230 38.07 -42.22 43.66
N VAL A 231 38.08 -43.13 44.63
CA VAL A 231 39.11 -44.10 45.00
C VAL A 231 38.48 -45.19 45.88
N ALA A 232 38.83 -46.45 45.59
CA ALA A 232 38.69 -47.56 46.51
C ALA A 232 39.84 -47.56 47.53
N ASN A 233 39.51 -47.64 48.82
CA ASN A 233 40.13 -48.51 49.84
C ASN A 233 39.35 -48.40 51.14
#